data_AF-A0A0N1DDC4-F1
#
_entry.id   AF-A0A0N1DDC4-F1
#
_cell.length_a   1.000
_cell.length_b   1.000
_cell.length_c   1.000
_cell.angle_alpha   90.00
_cell.angle_beta   90.00
_cell.angle_gamma   90.00
#
_symmetry.space_group_name_H-M   'P 1'
#
loop_
_entity.id
_entity.type
_entity.pdbx_description
1 polymer ?
#
loop_
_entity_poly.entity_id
_entity_poly.type
_entity_poly.pdbx_seq_one_letter_code
_entity_poly.pdbx_strand_id
1 'polypeptide(L)'
;MKRDDMNQSLVEGPGWIGIMSQWVMWRVFHLTEFLDPEGKPSWLWRRGATKPKGLKAISGIGYKRSSDHARVLCKRWDIPYIALEDGFLRSSSLGVEGDTPMSMVVDPIGIHYLADRPSLLENILQQPQRLTPQELATAAQLIALMRSSGIGKYNNAPDLGDDDSLGRKVPLVLVVDQTYGDFSIPGGGLCEADFIRMLDTALAENPGADVRVRIHPDCLSGHKKSCLLEAATARGVTLESRHVSWASLARRAARVYIATSQAGLEALIQGVPVTCFGLPFYAGWGLTDDRLPIPRRQARPTLEQLVAAAYIRYCRYVDPLTDRRCDVLTVARQLARQKEQDSRFAGVLTVLGAPRRRQPAIRRLLDSRWGRVKFTRNNADLMTTVASENGKVLVWSAHEPHDLSSRAAAQNIPLWRISPGSATASLILKRNDGDEQHLVQVRGMPCSPQQAMEHRAQPHPGLLDSNPRYRQLCRYLKGMLSRCKA
;
A
#
# COMPACT_ATOMS: atom_id res chain seq x y z
N MET A 1 -12.20 -19.25 -13.14
CA MET A 1 -12.32 -18.00 -13.91
C MET A 1 -11.48 -18.17 -15.16
N LYS A 2 -12.14 -18.46 -16.29
CA LYS A 2 -11.47 -18.27 -17.58
C LYS A 2 -11.05 -16.80 -17.66
N ARG A 3 -9.96 -16.50 -18.37
CA ARG A 3 -9.42 -15.14 -18.61
C ARG A 3 -10.47 -14.13 -19.10
N ASP A 4 -11.66 -14.58 -19.51
CA ASP A 4 -12.68 -13.81 -20.20
C ASP A 4 -13.47 -12.83 -19.30
N ASP A 5 -13.76 -13.15 -18.02
CA ASP A 5 -14.59 -12.25 -17.18
C ASP A 5 -13.85 -10.98 -16.70
N MET A 6 -12.52 -11.03 -16.53
CA MET A 6 -11.73 -9.82 -16.19
C MET A 6 -11.52 -8.88 -17.39
N ASN A 7 -11.84 -9.34 -18.58
CA ASN A 7 -11.63 -8.64 -19.85
C ASN A 7 -12.93 -8.10 -20.45
N GLN A 8 -14.04 -8.13 -19.71
CA GLN A 8 -15.26 -7.45 -20.15
C GLN A 8 -15.14 -5.94 -19.85
N SER A 9 -15.33 -5.12 -20.88
CA SER A 9 -15.37 -3.66 -20.74
C SER A 9 -16.55 -3.28 -19.85
N LEU A 10 -16.29 -2.46 -18.83
CA LEU A 10 -17.30 -1.89 -17.96
C LEU A 10 -18.11 -0.78 -18.65
N VAL A 11 -17.59 -0.24 -19.75
CA VAL A 11 -18.25 0.75 -20.59
C VAL A 11 -18.51 0.18 -21.99
N GLU A 12 -19.70 0.39 -22.54
CA GLU A 12 -20.10 -0.15 -23.83
C GLU A 12 -19.43 0.51 -25.05
N GLY A 13 -19.22 -0.28 -26.10
CA GLY A 13 -18.75 0.18 -27.42
C GLY A 13 -17.22 0.35 -27.55
N PRO A 14 -16.71 0.52 -28.79
CA PRO A 14 -15.30 0.80 -29.04
C PRO A 14 -14.99 2.30 -28.86
N GLY A 15 -13.76 2.64 -28.48
CA GLY A 15 -13.29 4.03 -28.46
C GLY A 15 -12.11 4.29 -27.54
N TRP A 16 -11.81 5.56 -27.33
CA TRP A 16 -10.76 6.03 -26.43
C TRP A 16 -11.33 6.72 -25.19
N ILE A 17 -10.54 6.73 -24.11
CA ILE A 17 -10.91 7.31 -22.83
C ILE A 17 -10.26 8.69 -22.71
N GLY A 18 -11.08 9.73 -22.50
CA GLY A 18 -10.62 11.10 -22.33
C GLY A 18 -10.05 11.34 -20.94
N ILE A 19 -8.84 11.90 -20.87
CA ILE A 19 -8.18 12.32 -19.63
C ILE A 19 -8.00 13.83 -19.64
N MET A 20 -8.51 14.50 -18.60
CA MET A 20 -8.46 15.97 -18.48
C MET A 20 -7.50 16.46 -17.40
N SER A 21 -6.95 15.56 -16.59
CA SER A 21 -5.93 15.89 -15.58
C SER A 21 -4.54 15.56 -16.10
N GLN A 22 -3.68 16.56 -16.17
CA GLN A 22 -2.27 16.37 -16.57
C GLN A 22 -1.58 15.40 -15.61
N TRP A 23 -1.86 15.52 -14.31
CA TRP A 23 -1.31 14.59 -13.32
C TRP A 23 -1.70 13.15 -13.63
N VAL A 24 -2.97 12.88 -13.91
CA VAL A 24 -3.43 11.51 -14.25
C VAL A 24 -2.76 11.03 -15.52
N MET A 25 -2.75 11.84 -16.59
CA MET A 25 -2.21 11.45 -17.88
C MET A 25 -0.71 11.14 -17.83
N TRP A 26 0.06 11.90 -17.04
CA TRP A 26 1.52 11.90 -17.10
C TRP A 26 2.23 11.31 -15.88
N ARG A 27 1.55 11.19 -14.72
CA ARG A 27 2.14 10.63 -13.48
C ARG A 27 1.64 9.22 -13.15
N VAL A 28 0.49 8.79 -13.68
CA VAL A 28 0.03 7.41 -13.54
C VAL A 28 0.65 6.57 -14.67
N PHE A 29 1.82 5.99 -14.43
CA PHE A 29 2.62 5.33 -15.48
C PHE A 29 1.88 4.21 -16.20
N HIS A 30 1.11 3.40 -15.46
CA HIS A 30 0.38 2.25 -15.99
C HIS A 30 -1.10 2.56 -16.30
N LEU A 31 -1.45 3.83 -16.56
CA LEU A 31 -2.83 4.24 -16.79
C LEU A 31 -3.50 3.45 -17.93
N THR A 32 -2.76 3.12 -18.99
CA THR A 32 -3.27 2.29 -20.09
C THR A 32 -3.67 0.91 -19.61
N GLU A 33 -2.82 0.25 -18.81
CA GLU A 33 -3.12 -1.07 -18.24
C GLU A 33 -4.29 -0.99 -17.26
N PHE A 34 -4.39 0.06 -16.44
CA PHE A 34 -5.53 0.22 -15.54
C PHE A 34 -6.84 0.46 -16.29
N LEU A 35 -6.83 1.21 -17.39
CA LEU A 35 -8.03 1.47 -18.19
C LEU A 35 -8.35 0.38 -19.21
N ASP A 36 -7.46 -0.57 -19.50
CA ASP A 36 -7.81 -1.73 -20.31
C ASP A 36 -8.96 -2.53 -19.67
N PRO A 37 -9.95 -3.06 -20.40
CA PRO A 37 -10.18 -2.94 -21.84
C PRO A 37 -11.08 -1.75 -22.22
N GLU A 38 -11.31 -0.78 -21.33
CA GLU A 38 -12.23 0.35 -21.57
C GLU A 38 -11.84 1.19 -22.78
N GLY A 39 -10.54 1.40 -22.98
CA GLY A 39 -9.99 2.07 -24.14
C GLY A 39 -8.68 2.80 -23.84
N LYS A 40 -7.96 3.19 -24.90
CA LYS A 40 -6.67 3.89 -24.78
C LYS A 40 -6.86 5.28 -24.14
N PRO A 41 -6.15 5.63 -23.04
CA PRO A 41 -6.22 6.97 -22.46
C PRO A 41 -5.61 8.01 -23.41
N SER A 42 -6.37 9.07 -23.71
CA SER A 42 -5.93 10.16 -24.59
C SER A 42 -6.27 11.54 -24.00
N TRP A 43 -5.43 12.54 -24.28
CA TRP A 43 -5.54 13.86 -23.67
C TRP A 43 -6.75 14.59 -24.24
N LEU A 44 -7.71 14.94 -23.38
CA LEU A 44 -8.92 15.64 -23.76
C LEU A 44 -8.80 17.12 -23.39
N TRP A 45 -8.39 17.93 -24.37
CA TRP A 45 -8.32 19.39 -24.23
C TRP A 45 -9.63 20.10 -24.62
N ARG A 46 -10.46 19.47 -25.46
CA ARG A 46 -11.71 20.05 -25.97
C ARG A 46 -12.80 20.09 -24.89
N ARG A 47 -13.48 21.23 -24.79
CA ARG A 47 -14.57 21.52 -23.82
C ARG A 47 -15.84 22.05 -24.49
N GLY A 48 -15.96 21.85 -25.81
CA GLY A 48 -17.00 22.44 -26.65
C GLY A 48 -18.38 21.78 -26.52
N ALA A 49 -19.28 22.15 -27.44
CA ALA A 49 -20.62 21.56 -27.52
C ALA A 49 -20.60 20.14 -28.11
N THR A 50 -19.70 19.86 -29.05
CA THR A 50 -19.66 18.58 -29.77
C THR A 50 -18.69 17.57 -29.18
N LYS A 51 -19.15 16.32 -29.06
CA LYS A 51 -18.35 15.17 -28.62
C LYS A 51 -17.26 14.86 -29.67
N PRO A 52 -15.99 14.73 -29.29
CA PRO A 52 -14.93 14.26 -30.20
C PRO A 52 -15.22 12.87 -30.77
N LYS A 53 -14.89 12.65 -32.05
CA LYS A 53 -15.06 11.34 -32.70
C LYS A 53 -14.28 10.25 -31.94
N GLY A 54 -14.95 9.14 -31.65
CA GLY A 54 -14.37 7.99 -30.94
C GLY A 54 -14.17 8.18 -29.43
N LEU A 55 -14.54 9.33 -28.84
CA LEU A 55 -14.55 9.49 -27.39
C LEU A 55 -15.69 8.65 -26.80
N LYS A 56 -15.32 7.67 -25.98
CA LYS A 56 -16.24 6.71 -25.37
C LYS A 56 -16.64 7.09 -23.94
N ALA A 57 -15.68 7.56 -23.15
CA ALA A 57 -15.90 8.00 -21.77
C ALA A 57 -14.86 9.05 -21.38
N ILE A 58 -15.10 9.78 -20.28
CA ILE A 58 -14.09 10.64 -19.67
C ILE A 58 -13.78 10.09 -18.28
N SER A 59 -12.50 10.08 -17.92
CA SER A 59 -12.06 9.61 -16.62
C SER A 59 -11.46 10.74 -15.79
N GLY A 60 -11.73 10.70 -14.48
CA GLY A 60 -11.25 11.65 -13.49
C GLY A 60 -10.94 10.97 -12.16
N ILE A 61 -10.26 11.68 -11.26
CA ILE A 61 -9.93 11.13 -9.92
C ILE A 61 -11.13 11.33 -9.00
N GLY A 62 -11.75 10.21 -8.64
CA GLY A 62 -12.86 10.14 -7.71
C GLY A 62 -13.97 11.14 -8.03
N TYR A 63 -14.50 11.77 -6.99
CA TYR A 63 -15.51 12.82 -7.13
C TYR A 63 -15.03 14.22 -6.75
N LYS A 64 -13.70 14.43 -6.72
CA LYS A 64 -13.04 15.69 -6.35
C LYS A 64 -13.43 16.83 -7.29
N ARG A 65 -13.31 18.07 -6.82
CA ARG A 65 -13.59 19.29 -7.62
C ARG A 65 -12.81 19.35 -8.94
N SER A 66 -11.58 18.81 -8.97
CA SER A 66 -10.77 18.71 -10.18
C SER A 66 -11.41 17.86 -11.30
N SER A 67 -12.36 17.00 -10.95
CA SER A 67 -13.10 16.13 -11.87
C SER A 67 -14.48 16.67 -12.24
N ASP A 68 -14.92 17.80 -11.67
CA ASP A 68 -16.25 18.40 -11.95
C ASP A 68 -16.48 18.61 -13.44
N HIS A 69 -15.48 19.19 -14.11
CA HIS A 69 -15.59 19.50 -15.52
C HIS A 69 -15.72 18.25 -16.40
N ALA A 70 -15.04 17.16 -16.04
CA ALA A 70 -15.19 15.88 -16.73
C ALA A 70 -16.63 15.38 -16.62
N ARG A 71 -17.23 15.43 -15.43
CA ARG A 71 -18.64 15.04 -15.21
C ARG A 71 -19.64 15.91 -15.97
N VAL A 72 -19.40 17.23 -16.03
CA VAL A 72 -20.24 18.15 -16.82
C VAL A 72 -20.20 17.79 -18.30
N LEU A 73 -19.03 17.49 -18.85
CA LEU A 73 -18.89 17.07 -20.25
C LEU A 73 -19.50 15.69 -20.52
N CYS A 74 -19.33 14.74 -19.60
CA CYS A 74 -20.00 13.43 -19.67
C CYS A 74 -21.52 13.59 -19.77
N LYS A 75 -22.12 14.42 -18.90
CA LYS A 75 -23.55 14.71 -18.94
C LYS A 75 -23.96 15.42 -20.23
N ARG A 76 -23.16 16.38 -20.71
CA ARG A 76 -23.46 17.13 -21.95
C ARG A 76 -23.44 16.25 -23.19
N TRP A 77 -22.49 15.31 -23.26
CA TRP A 77 -22.25 14.48 -24.44
C TRP A 77 -22.88 13.10 -24.36
N ASP A 78 -23.65 12.84 -23.30
CA ASP A 78 -24.29 11.57 -22.99
C ASP A 78 -23.29 10.40 -23.09
N ILE A 79 -22.20 10.52 -22.34
CA ILE A 79 -21.17 9.48 -22.22
C ILE A 79 -20.85 9.25 -20.74
N PRO A 80 -20.41 8.04 -20.37
CA PRO A 80 -20.12 7.72 -18.99
C PRO A 80 -18.90 8.45 -18.43
N TYR A 81 -18.93 8.64 -17.12
CA TYR A 81 -17.81 9.11 -16.32
C TYR A 81 -17.18 7.91 -15.61
N ILE A 82 -15.87 7.75 -15.75
CA ILE A 82 -15.11 6.69 -15.05
C ILE A 82 -14.33 7.34 -13.91
N ALA A 83 -14.77 7.09 -12.67
CA ALA A 83 -14.05 7.50 -11.47
C ALA A 83 -12.86 6.57 -11.23
N LEU A 84 -11.67 7.17 -11.13
CA LEU A 84 -10.44 6.49 -10.74
C LEU A 84 -10.05 6.86 -9.32
N GLU A 85 -9.62 5.89 -8.54
CA GLU A 85 -8.99 6.12 -7.24
C GLU A 85 -7.88 5.09 -7.02
N ASP A 86 -6.98 5.39 -6.09
CA ASP A 86 -5.98 4.42 -5.64
C ASP A 86 -6.68 3.13 -5.20
N GLY A 87 -6.17 1.97 -5.65
CA GLY A 87 -6.66 0.68 -5.18
C GLY A 87 -6.32 0.42 -3.71
N PHE A 88 -6.98 -0.57 -3.13
CA PHE A 88 -6.90 -0.83 -1.69
C PHE A 88 -5.54 -1.41 -1.24
N LEU A 89 -4.80 -2.08 -2.14
CA LEU A 89 -3.37 -2.39 -1.98
C LEU A 89 -2.56 -1.50 -2.91
N ARG A 90 -2.15 -0.31 -2.45
CA ARG A 90 -1.64 0.72 -3.32
C ARG A 90 -0.17 0.53 -3.68
N SER A 91 0.72 0.53 -2.68
CA SER A 91 2.16 0.64 -2.91
C SER A 91 2.99 0.25 -1.69
N SER A 92 4.31 0.15 -1.91
CA SER A 92 5.29 -0.09 -0.83
C SER A 92 5.34 1.12 0.11
N SER A 93 5.46 2.32 -0.45
CA SER A 93 5.52 3.60 0.26
C SER A 93 4.31 4.50 -0.02
N LEU A 94 4.25 5.67 0.61
CA LEU A 94 3.16 6.62 0.42
C LEU A 94 3.18 7.22 -0.99
N GLY A 95 2.00 7.60 -1.51
CA GLY A 95 1.91 8.27 -2.82
C GLY A 95 2.63 9.61 -2.90
N VAL A 96 2.83 10.27 -1.75
CA VAL A 96 3.61 11.52 -1.63
C VAL A 96 5.12 11.29 -1.74
N GLU A 97 5.60 10.07 -1.51
CA GLU A 97 7.02 9.69 -1.65
C GLU A 97 7.39 9.32 -3.10
N GLY A 98 6.46 9.46 -4.05
CA GLY A 98 6.70 9.26 -5.48
C GLY A 98 6.40 7.85 -6.00
N ASP A 99 5.88 6.95 -5.14
CA ASP A 99 5.54 5.59 -5.52
C ASP A 99 4.31 5.54 -6.45
N THR A 100 4.51 4.87 -7.57
CA THR A 100 3.48 4.59 -8.57
C THR A 100 2.47 3.61 -7.98
N PRO A 101 1.15 3.86 -8.11
CA PRO A 101 0.15 2.90 -7.65
C PRO A 101 0.29 1.58 -8.41
N MET A 102 0.37 0.46 -7.68
CA MET A 102 0.33 -0.90 -8.21
C MET A 102 -1.12 -1.38 -8.44
N SER A 103 -2.10 -0.64 -7.92
CA SER A 103 -3.51 -0.91 -8.13
C SER A 103 -4.35 0.36 -8.27
N MET A 104 -5.46 0.24 -8.99
CA MET A 104 -6.39 1.32 -9.29
C MET A 104 -7.83 0.80 -9.25
N VAL A 105 -8.72 1.58 -8.64
CA VAL A 105 -10.17 1.42 -8.77
C VAL A 105 -10.62 2.04 -10.10
N VAL A 106 -11.51 1.35 -10.80
CA VAL A 106 -12.13 1.84 -12.04
C VAL A 106 -13.65 1.70 -11.90
N ASP A 107 -14.35 2.79 -11.63
CA ASP A 107 -15.77 2.79 -11.32
C ASP A 107 -16.57 3.67 -12.29
N PRO A 108 -17.34 3.10 -13.22
CA PRO A 108 -18.18 3.87 -14.14
C PRO A 108 -19.56 4.24 -13.57
N ILE A 109 -19.89 3.81 -12.35
CA ILE A 109 -21.22 4.00 -11.73
C ILE A 109 -21.18 5.13 -10.70
N GLY A 110 -20.20 5.09 -9.81
CA GLY A 110 -20.07 5.99 -8.68
C GLY A 110 -18.63 6.02 -8.20
N ILE A 111 -18.44 5.92 -6.90
CA ILE A 111 -17.14 5.60 -6.28
C ILE A 111 -17.40 5.05 -4.88
N HIS A 112 -16.60 4.10 -4.42
CA HIS A 112 -16.81 3.33 -3.19
C HIS A 112 -17.04 4.18 -1.91
N TYR A 113 -16.44 5.37 -1.80
CA TYR A 113 -16.58 6.20 -0.60
C TYR A 113 -17.81 7.11 -0.59
N LEU A 114 -18.65 7.11 -1.63
CA LEU A 114 -19.90 7.87 -1.66
C LEU A 114 -21.08 6.96 -1.30
N ALA A 115 -21.63 7.16 -0.10
CA ALA A 115 -22.79 6.42 0.38
C ALA A 115 -24.12 6.94 -0.16
N ASP A 116 -24.17 8.17 -0.69
CA ASP A 116 -25.39 8.79 -1.23
C ASP A 116 -25.93 8.10 -2.49
N ARG A 117 -25.07 7.39 -3.23
CA ARG A 117 -25.40 6.73 -4.50
C ARG A 117 -24.75 5.35 -4.62
N PRO A 118 -25.27 4.46 -5.50
CA PRO A 118 -24.61 3.19 -5.79
C PRO A 118 -23.21 3.39 -6.38
N SER A 119 -22.36 2.39 -6.18
CA SER A 119 -21.06 2.24 -6.83
C SER A 119 -20.97 0.87 -7.49
N LEU A 120 -19.99 0.67 -8.38
CA LEU A 120 -19.75 -0.67 -8.93
C LEU A 120 -19.46 -1.69 -7.80
N LEU A 121 -18.71 -1.29 -6.77
CA LEU A 121 -18.43 -2.14 -5.62
C LEU A 121 -19.70 -2.50 -4.85
N GLU A 122 -20.57 -1.51 -4.58
CA GLU A 122 -21.84 -1.77 -3.91
C GLU A 122 -22.70 -2.76 -4.72
N ASN A 123 -22.77 -2.60 -6.05
CA ASN A 123 -23.51 -3.51 -6.91
C ASN A 123 -22.96 -4.94 -6.89
N ILE A 124 -21.64 -5.11 -6.83
CA ILE A 124 -21.01 -6.44 -6.67
C ILE A 124 -21.40 -7.05 -5.31
N LEU A 125 -21.35 -6.26 -4.24
CA LEU A 125 -21.65 -6.71 -2.87
C LEU A 125 -23.11 -7.04 -2.62
N GLN A 126 -24.04 -6.48 -3.39
CA GLN A 126 -25.46 -6.87 -3.33
C GLN A 126 -25.73 -8.29 -3.84
N GLN A 127 -24.79 -8.87 -4.59
CA GLN A 127 -24.95 -10.18 -5.22
C GLN A 127 -23.75 -11.09 -4.89
N PRO A 128 -23.47 -11.33 -3.60
CA PRO A 128 -22.27 -12.05 -3.18
C PRO A 128 -22.21 -13.49 -3.69
N GLN A 129 -23.38 -14.09 -3.98
CA GLN A 129 -23.51 -15.41 -4.61
C GLN A 129 -22.95 -15.49 -6.04
N ARG A 130 -22.73 -14.34 -6.71
CA ARG A 130 -22.10 -14.31 -8.05
C ARG A 130 -20.57 -14.41 -8.00
N LEU A 131 -19.97 -14.35 -6.81
CA LEU A 131 -18.53 -14.56 -6.63
C LEU A 131 -18.21 -16.05 -6.82
N THR A 132 -17.22 -16.34 -7.64
CA THR A 132 -16.85 -17.71 -8.00
C THR A 132 -16.03 -18.38 -6.88
N PRO A 133 -16.02 -19.72 -6.79
CA PRO A 133 -15.17 -20.43 -5.83
C PRO A 133 -13.68 -20.08 -5.94
N GLN A 134 -13.17 -19.78 -7.14
CA GLN A 134 -11.79 -19.37 -7.33
C GLN A 134 -11.51 -17.97 -6.74
N GLU A 135 -12.45 -17.03 -6.87
CA GLU A 135 -12.30 -15.70 -6.28
C GLU A 135 -12.34 -15.78 -4.75
N LEU A 136 -13.20 -16.62 -4.19
CA LEU A 136 -13.24 -16.86 -2.74
C LEU A 136 -11.96 -17.53 -2.23
N ALA A 137 -11.42 -18.52 -2.95
CA ALA A 137 -10.14 -19.13 -2.61
C ALA A 137 -8.98 -18.12 -2.69
N THR A 138 -9.00 -17.24 -3.69
CA THR A 138 -8.02 -16.16 -3.84
C THR A 138 -8.14 -15.15 -2.68
N ALA A 139 -9.36 -14.79 -2.28
CA ALA A 139 -9.61 -13.90 -1.15
C ALA A 139 -9.13 -14.51 0.17
N ALA A 140 -9.37 -15.80 0.40
CA ALA A 140 -8.86 -16.51 1.58
C ALA A 140 -7.31 -16.51 1.63
N GLN A 141 -6.65 -16.78 0.50
CA GLN A 141 -5.19 -16.68 0.41
C GLN A 141 -4.69 -15.26 0.66
N LEU A 142 -5.39 -14.25 0.13
CA LEU A 142 -5.04 -12.85 0.33
C LEU A 142 -5.17 -12.45 1.81
N ILE A 143 -6.28 -12.80 2.46
CA ILE A 143 -6.50 -12.55 3.90
C ILE A 143 -5.40 -13.20 4.72
N ALA A 144 -5.07 -14.47 4.46
CA ALA A 144 -4.01 -15.18 5.16
C ALA A 144 -2.64 -14.48 4.99
N LEU A 145 -2.31 -14.04 3.77
CA LEU A 145 -1.08 -13.32 3.50
C LEU A 145 -1.04 -11.94 4.18
N MET A 146 -2.14 -11.18 4.13
CA MET A 146 -2.23 -9.87 4.81
C MET A 146 -2.12 -9.99 6.33
N ARG A 147 -2.67 -11.06 6.91
CA ARG A 147 -2.50 -11.39 8.33
C ARG A 147 -1.05 -11.75 8.64
N SER A 148 -0.43 -12.66 7.91
CA SER A 148 0.92 -13.12 8.24
C SER A 148 2.01 -12.07 8.01
N SER A 149 1.90 -11.27 6.95
CA SER A 149 2.90 -10.27 6.58
C SER A 149 2.64 -8.85 7.07
N GLY A 150 1.44 -8.58 7.61
CA GLY A 150 1.06 -7.25 8.09
C GLY A 150 1.01 -6.19 6.99
N ILE A 151 0.76 -6.59 5.74
CA ILE A 151 0.60 -5.64 4.62
C ILE A 151 -0.82 -5.06 4.56
N GLY A 152 -0.94 -3.85 4.02
CA GLY A 152 -2.18 -3.12 3.80
C GLY A 152 -2.03 -2.11 2.66
N LYS A 153 -2.73 -0.98 2.72
CA LYS A 153 -2.66 0.07 1.70
C LYS A 153 -1.25 0.63 1.51
N TYR A 154 -0.59 0.93 2.62
CA TYR A 154 0.78 1.46 2.69
C TYR A 154 1.62 0.56 3.60
N ASN A 155 2.86 0.30 3.18
CA ASN A 155 3.66 -0.79 3.75
C ASN A 155 5.05 -0.31 4.21
N ASN A 156 5.18 0.96 4.59
CA ASN A 156 6.43 1.65 4.92
C ASN A 156 6.78 1.73 6.41
N ALA A 157 5.93 1.21 7.28
CA ALA A 157 6.19 1.18 8.72
C ALA A 157 6.51 -0.25 9.21
N PRO A 158 7.49 -0.39 10.13
CA PRO A 158 7.80 -1.67 10.77
C PRO A 158 6.61 -2.17 11.59
N ASP A 159 6.54 -3.48 11.80
CA ASP A 159 5.56 -4.05 12.72
C ASP A 159 5.91 -3.70 14.17
N LEU A 160 4.88 -3.65 15.01
CA LEU A 160 5.04 -3.54 16.46
C LEU A 160 5.84 -4.74 16.99
N GLY A 161 6.85 -4.47 17.82
CA GLY A 161 7.68 -5.50 18.43
C GLY A 161 6.88 -6.50 19.26
N ASP A 162 7.35 -7.74 19.34
CA ASP A 162 6.72 -8.78 20.16
C ASP A 162 6.84 -8.47 21.66
N ASP A 163 7.84 -7.72 22.08
CA ASP A 163 8.04 -7.26 23.46
C ASP A 163 7.14 -6.07 23.85
N ASP A 164 6.44 -5.44 22.88
CA ASP A 164 5.57 -4.31 23.17
C ASP A 164 4.38 -4.74 24.06
N SER A 165 4.13 -3.92 25.09
CA SER A 165 3.11 -4.18 26.11
C SER A 165 1.68 -3.84 25.69
N LEU A 166 1.50 -3.13 24.57
CA LEU A 166 0.20 -2.69 24.08
C LEU A 166 -0.80 -3.84 23.94
N GLY A 167 -1.99 -3.65 24.49
CA GLY A 167 -3.09 -4.61 24.40
C GLY A 167 -2.84 -5.93 25.14
N ARG A 168 -1.72 -6.08 25.89
CA ARG A 168 -1.40 -7.34 26.60
C ARG A 168 -2.04 -7.44 27.99
N LYS A 169 -1.97 -6.36 28.77
CA LYS A 169 -2.47 -6.32 30.15
C LYS A 169 -3.82 -5.63 30.26
N VAL A 170 -3.98 -4.54 29.51
CA VAL A 170 -5.20 -3.75 29.45
C VAL A 170 -5.72 -3.83 28.01
N PRO A 171 -7.03 -4.09 27.79
CA PRO A 171 -7.61 -4.08 26.45
C PRO A 171 -7.32 -2.75 25.74
N LEU A 172 -6.74 -2.83 24.54
CA LEU A 172 -6.47 -1.65 23.72
C LEU A 172 -7.70 -1.33 22.86
N VAL A 173 -8.14 -0.08 22.88
CA VAL A 173 -9.18 0.44 21.98
C VAL A 173 -8.55 1.52 21.12
N LEU A 174 -8.68 1.38 19.80
CA LEU A 174 -8.14 2.36 18.86
C LEU A 174 -9.26 3.22 18.27
N VAL A 175 -9.09 4.54 18.32
CA VAL A 175 -9.94 5.50 17.62
C VAL A 175 -9.12 6.07 16.47
N VAL A 176 -9.57 5.89 15.23
CA VAL A 176 -8.79 6.25 14.05
C VAL A 176 -9.11 7.67 13.60
N ASP A 177 -8.08 8.51 13.56
CA ASP A 177 -8.16 9.84 12.99
C ASP A 177 -8.15 9.82 11.46
N GLN A 178 -8.62 10.90 10.85
CA GLN A 178 -8.52 11.15 9.41
C GLN A 178 -8.05 12.58 9.15
N THR A 179 -7.49 12.80 7.96
CA THR A 179 -7.11 14.14 7.53
C THR A 179 -8.37 14.98 7.30
N TYR A 180 -8.38 16.19 7.84
CA TYR A 180 -9.45 17.16 7.63
C TYR A 180 -9.70 17.41 6.13
N GLY A 181 -10.97 17.45 5.72
CA GLY A 181 -11.34 17.65 4.32
C GLY A 181 -11.15 16.42 3.42
N ASP A 182 -10.89 15.25 3.98
CA ASP A 182 -10.98 13.98 3.24
C ASP A 182 -12.39 13.81 2.68
N PHE A 183 -12.50 13.63 1.36
CA PHE A 183 -13.79 13.49 0.64
C PHE A 183 -14.63 12.30 1.12
N SER A 184 -13.99 11.28 1.70
CA SER A 184 -14.71 10.14 2.28
C SER A 184 -15.49 10.50 3.55
N ILE A 185 -15.17 11.59 4.25
CA ILE A 185 -15.90 12.03 5.46
C ILE A 185 -17.34 12.45 5.09
N PRO A 186 -17.56 13.52 4.30
CA PRO A 186 -18.91 13.86 3.86
C PRO A 186 -19.50 12.79 2.93
N GLY A 187 -18.66 12.08 2.16
CA GLY A 187 -19.11 10.96 1.32
C GLY A 187 -19.75 9.82 2.11
N GLY A 188 -19.28 9.56 3.33
CA GLY A 188 -19.86 8.59 4.26
C GLY A 188 -20.91 9.16 5.21
N GLY A 189 -21.41 10.38 4.95
CA GLY A 189 -22.51 10.99 5.72
C GLY A 189 -22.08 11.65 7.03
N LEU A 190 -20.81 12.01 7.19
CA LEU A 190 -20.28 12.65 8.39
C LEU A 190 -19.80 14.08 8.14
N CYS A 191 -19.68 14.81 9.25
CA CYS A 191 -18.89 16.03 9.35
C CYS A 191 -17.80 15.88 10.42
N GLU A 192 -16.91 16.86 10.53
CA GLU A 192 -15.79 16.81 11.47
C GLU A 192 -16.22 16.76 12.94
N ALA A 193 -17.37 17.34 13.29
CA ALA A 193 -17.90 17.28 14.65
C ALA A 193 -18.25 15.84 15.09
N ASP A 194 -18.55 14.95 14.14
CA ASP A 194 -18.88 13.56 14.42
C ASP A 194 -17.67 12.74 14.89
N PHE A 195 -16.44 13.18 14.58
CA PHE A 195 -15.23 12.57 15.13
C PHE A 195 -15.14 12.77 16.65
N ILE A 196 -15.55 13.94 17.15
CA ILE A 196 -15.59 14.22 18.59
C ILE A 196 -16.58 13.28 19.27
N ARG A 197 -17.78 13.11 18.69
CA ARG A 197 -18.79 12.15 19.16
C ARG A 197 -18.27 10.70 19.14
N MET A 198 -17.50 10.33 18.12
CA MET A 198 -16.87 9.02 18.03
C MET A 198 -15.89 8.80 19.18
N LEU A 199 -15.03 9.77 19.48
CA LEU A 199 -14.09 9.69 20.60
C LEU A 199 -14.81 9.60 21.95
N ASP A 200 -15.81 10.45 22.18
CA ASP A 200 -16.61 10.44 23.41
C ASP A 200 -17.30 9.09 23.63
N THR A 201 -17.90 8.55 22.57
CA THR A 201 -18.53 7.23 22.62
C THR A 201 -17.52 6.12 22.89
N ALA A 202 -16.34 6.17 22.27
CA ALA A 202 -15.30 5.18 22.48
C ALA A 202 -14.83 5.14 23.95
N LEU A 203 -14.69 6.31 24.58
CA LEU A 203 -14.35 6.43 26.00
C LEU A 203 -15.49 5.89 26.89
N ALA A 204 -16.73 6.30 26.62
CA ALA A 204 -17.90 5.91 27.41
C ALA A 204 -18.20 4.40 27.36
N GLU A 205 -18.08 3.77 26.19
CA GLU A 205 -18.30 2.33 26.01
C GLU A 205 -17.16 1.47 26.56
N ASN A 206 -16.01 2.05 26.91
CA ASN A 206 -14.80 1.29 27.30
C ASN A 206 -14.09 1.87 28.54
N PRO A 207 -14.77 2.00 29.69
CA PRO A 207 -14.26 2.72 30.87
C PRO A 207 -13.03 2.10 31.56
N GLY A 208 -12.69 0.84 31.24
CA GLY A 208 -11.51 0.15 31.78
C GLY A 208 -10.43 -0.17 30.73
N ALA A 209 -10.58 0.33 29.50
CA ALA A 209 -9.65 0.05 28.40
C ALA A 209 -8.59 1.16 28.25
N ASP A 210 -7.46 0.82 27.64
CA ASP A 210 -6.50 1.79 27.13
C ASP A 210 -7.02 2.32 25.79
N VAL A 211 -7.76 3.43 25.84
CA VAL A 211 -8.26 4.11 24.63
C VAL A 211 -7.17 5.02 24.07
N ARG A 212 -6.78 4.78 22.82
CA ARG A 212 -5.79 5.61 22.12
C ARG A 212 -6.31 6.13 20.79
N VAL A 213 -5.92 7.37 20.46
CA VAL A 213 -6.21 7.96 19.15
C VAL A 213 -5.04 7.70 18.21
N ARG A 214 -5.27 6.93 17.13
CA ARG A 214 -4.29 6.73 16.07
C ARG A 214 -4.26 7.97 15.19
N ILE A 215 -3.14 8.71 15.24
CA ILE A 215 -2.93 9.93 14.46
C ILE A 215 -1.69 9.83 13.57
N HIS A 216 -1.76 10.46 12.39
CA HIS A 216 -0.61 10.54 11.49
C HIS A 216 0.44 11.55 12.01
N PRO A 217 1.76 11.23 11.99
CA PRO A 217 2.82 12.17 12.43
C PRO A 217 2.77 13.56 11.78
N ASP A 218 2.46 13.64 10.48
CA ASP A 218 2.23 14.92 9.77
C ASP A 218 1.18 15.83 10.43
N CYS A 219 0.19 15.26 11.13
CA CYS A 219 -0.79 16.06 11.85
C CYS A 219 -0.19 16.70 13.12
N LEU A 220 0.71 15.98 13.81
CA LEU A 220 1.42 16.51 14.97
C LEU A 220 2.41 17.60 14.62
N SER A 221 3.02 17.51 13.43
CA SER A 221 3.95 18.53 12.93
C SER A 221 3.26 19.71 12.21
N GLY A 222 1.92 19.72 12.16
CA GLY A 222 1.13 20.81 11.56
C GLY A 222 1.07 20.82 10.03
N HIS A 223 1.70 19.86 9.35
CA HIS A 223 1.67 19.76 7.87
C HIS A 223 0.32 19.30 7.33
N LYS A 224 -0.46 18.57 8.14
CA LYS A 224 -1.83 18.18 7.85
C LYS A 224 -2.74 18.55 9.01
N LYS A 225 -3.99 18.88 8.72
CA LYS A 225 -4.99 19.14 9.75
C LYS A 225 -5.69 17.82 10.13
N SER A 226 -5.84 17.59 11.42
CA SER A 226 -6.48 16.40 12.02
C SER A 226 -7.93 16.70 12.42
N CYS A 227 -8.78 15.67 12.44
CA CYS A 227 -10.14 15.77 12.98
C CYS A 227 -10.21 15.51 14.48
N LEU A 228 -9.23 14.77 15.06
CA LEU A 228 -9.26 14.35 16.46
C LEU A 228 -8.19 14.96 17.37
N LEU A 229 -7.11 15.55 16.84
CA LEU A 229 -5.95 15.97 17.64
C LEU A 229 -6.36 16.86 18.82
N GLU A 230 -7.07 17.95 18.54
CA GLU A 230 -7.50 18.92 19.56
C GLU A 230 -8.42 18.27 20.59
N ALA A 231 -9.42 17.50 20.13
CA ALA A 231 -10.38 16.84 21.00
C ALA A 231 -9.73 15.77 21.91
N ALA A 232 -8.76 15.03 21.39
CA ALA A 232 -8.01 14.01 22.11
C ALA A 232 -7.09 14.63 23.17
N THR A 233 -6.37 15.70 22.81
CA THR A 233 -5.52 16.44 23.75
C THR A 233 -6.36 17.05 24.88
N ALA A 234 -7.51 17.68 24.56
CA ALA A 234 -8.40 18.27 25.56
C ALA A 234 -8.95 17.24 26.57
N ARG A 235 -9.08 15.98 26.17
CA ARG A 235 -9.55 14.87 27.00
C ARG A 235 -8.43 14.10 27.71
N GLY A 236 -7.17 14.47 27.48
CA GLY A 236 -6.01 13.72 27.99
C GLY A 236 -5.89 12.30 27.43
N VAL A 237 -6.41 12.05 26.23
CA VAL A 237 -6.36 10.72 25.60
C VAL A 237 -4.98 10.51 24.95
N THR A 238 -4.38 9.34 25.20
CA THR A 238 -3.07 9.00 24.65
C THR A 238 -3.10 8.95 23.13
N LEU A 239 -2.18 9.67 22.49
CA LEU A 239 -2.00 9.63 21.04
C LEU A 239 -1.06 8.49 20.65
N GLU A 240 -1.48 7.63 19.74
CA GLU A 240 -0.62 6.61 19.14
C GLU A 240 -0.12 7.10 17.78
N SER A 241 1.02 7.77 17.80
CA SER A 241 1.65 8.39 16.62
C SER A 241 2.96 7.71 16.21
N ARG A 242 3.33 6.58 16.83
CA ARG A 242 4.57 5.88 16.48
C ARG A 242 4.54 5.43 15.01
N HIS A 243 5.74 5.33 14.44
CA HIS A 243 5.93 4.82 13.08
C HIS A 243 5.87 3.29 13.10
N VAL A 244 4.66 2.76 13.29
CA VAL A 244 4.34 1.33 13.30
C VAL A 244 3.25 1.01 12.29
N SER A 245 3.28 -0.21 11.77
CA SER A 245 2.30 -0.68 10.79
C SER A 245 0.90 -0.72 11.40
N TRP A 246 -0.10 -0.28 10.63
CA TRP A 246 -1.49 -0.33 11.09
C TRP A 246 -1.95 -1.77 11.37
N ALA A 247 -1.59 -2.73 10.52
CA ALA A 247 -2.01 -4.12 10.68
C ALA A 247 -1.51 -4.74 12.00
N SER A 248 -0.24 -4.50 12.37
CA SER A 248 0.32 -5.03 13.63
C SER A 248 -0.29 -4.35 14.86
N LEU A 249 -0.54 -3.04 14.77
CA LEU A 249 -1.17 -2.28 15.84
C LEU A 249 -2.65 -2.68 16.03
N ALA A 250 -3.41 -2.76 14.94
CA ALA A 250 -4.83 -3.12 14.97
C ALA A 250 -5.04 -4.52 15.57
N ARG A 251 -4.16 -5.49 15.25
CA ARG A 251 -4.23 -6.86 15.82
C ARG A 251 -4.11 -6.89 17.35
N ARG A 252 -3.49 -5.88 17.97
CA ARG A 252 -3.42 -5.75 19.43
C ARG A 252 -4.69 -5.15 20.05
N ALA A 253 -5.56 -4.55 19.24
CA ALA A 253 -6.76 -3.90 19.71
C ALA A 253 -7.89 -4.90 19.94
N ALA A 254 -8.64 -4.69 21.03
CA ALA A 254 -9.87 -5.40 21.30
C ALA A 254 -11.02 -4.92 20.38
N ARG A 255 -11.00 -3.65 19.98
CA ARG A 255 -11.91 -3.05 18.99
C ARG A 255 -11.35 -1.77 18.40
N VAL A 256 -11.86 -1.40 17.24
CA VAL A 256 -11.49 -0.15 16.53
C VAL A 256 -12.73 0.68 16.23
N TYR A 257 -12.63 1.98 16.48
CA TYR A 257 -13.61 2.98 16.06
C TYR A 257 -13.09 3.74 14.86
N ILE A 258 -13.90 3.81 13.81
CA ILE A 258 -13.59 4.53 12.58
C ILE A 258 -14.74 5.43 12.16
N ALA A 259 -14.41 6.55 11.52
CA ALA A 259 -15.38 7.34 10.78
C ALA A 259 -15.62 6.69 9.41
N THR A 260 -14.71 6.88 8.45
CA THR A 260 -14.82 6.30 7.09
C THR A 260 -13.50 5.74 6.55
N SER A 261 -12.45 5.75 7.36
CA SER A 261 -11.10 5.33 6.98
C SER A 261 -11.04 3.88 6.48
N GLN A 262 -10.23 3.62 5.45
CA GLN A 262 -9.94 2.24 5.00
C GLN A 262 -9.30 1.37 6.10
N ALA A 263 -8.72 1.99 7.13
CA ALA A 263 -8.17 1.31 8.30
C ALA A 263 -9.16 0.33 8.97
N GLY A 264 -10.47 0.63 8.93
CA GLY A 264 -11.50 -0.27 9.45
C GLY A 264 -11.58 -1.59 8.68
N LEU A 265 -11.51 -1.56 7.34
CA LEU A 265 -11.45 -2.80 6.55
C LEU A 265 -10.20 -3.62 6.88
N GLU A 266 -9.05 -2.97 7.05
CA GLU A 266 -7.82 -3.65 7.41
C GLU A 266 -7.92 -4.28 8.81
N ALA A 267 -8.60 -3.63 9.76
CA ALA A 267 -8.88 -4.20 11.08
C ALA A 267 -9.84 -5.41 10.99
N LEU A 268 -10.90 -5.35 10.18
CA LEU A 268 -11.77 -6.50 9.90
C LEU A 268 -10.97 -7.68 9.32
N ILE A 269 -10.05 -7.41 8.38
CA ILE A 269 -9.16 -8.44 7.83
C ILE A 269 -8.30 -9.06 8.93
N GLN A 270 -7.83 -8.30 9.92
CA GLN A 270 -7.11 -8.83 11.09
C GLN A 270 -8.02 -9.58 12.09
N GLY A 271 -9.33 -9.61 11.87
CA GLY A 271 -10.30 -10.25 12.77
C GLY A 271 -10.70 -9.38 13.97
N VAL A 272 -10.48 -8.07 13.88
CA VAL A 272 -10.75 -7.12 14.96
C VAL A 272 -12.15 -6.53 14.77
N PRO A 273 -13.00 -6.47 15.81
CA PRO A 273 -14.29 -5.79 15.76
C PRO A 273 -14.15 -4.31 15.39
N VAL A 274 -14.99 -3.84 14.47
CA VAL A 274 -14.98 -2.45 13.99
C VAL A 274 -16.34 -1.81 14.19
N THR A 275 -16.31 -0.64 14.82
CA THR A 275 -17.44 0.28 14.95
C THR A 275 -17.31 1.40 13.93
N CYS A 276 -18.30 1.54 13.05
CA CYS A 276 -18.34 2.54 12.00
C CYS A 276 -19.29 3.69 12.38
N PHE A 277 -18.75 4.90 12.55
CA PHE A 277 -19.56 6.10 12.74
C PHE A 277 -20.09 6.64 11.42
N GLY A 278 -19.34 6.48 10.33
CA GLY A 278 -19.77 6.84 8.99
C GLY A 278 -20.19 5.62 8.17
N LEU A 279 -20.38 5.84 6.88
CA LEU A 279 -20.77 4.81 5.90
C LEU A 279 -19.66 4.52 4.88
N PRO A 280 -18.47 4.02 5.29
CA PRO A 280 -17.51 3.53 4.33
C PRO A 280 -18.08 2.35 3.53
N PHE A 281 -17.46 1.98 2.42
CA PHE A 281 -18.00 0.96 1.51
C PHE A 281 -18.23 -0.43 2.15
N TYR A 282 -17.52 -0.72 3.25
CA TYR A 282 -17.61 -1.98 3.99
C TYR A 282 -18.59 -1.95 5.18
N ALA A 283 -19.20 -0.81 5.49
CA ALA A 283 -20.27 -0.69 6.48
C ALA A 283 -21.65 -1.09 5.90
N GLY A 284 -22.61 -1.44 6.75
CA GLY A 284 -23.99 -1.74 6.35
C GLY A 284 -24.23 -3.15 5.81
N TRP A 285 -23.22 -4.02 5.88
CA TRP A 285 -23.27 -5.39 5.35
C TRP A 285 -23.36 -6.47 6.45
N GLY A 286 -23.45 -6.07 7.72
CA GLY A 286 -23.49 -7.00 8.86
C GLY A 286 -22.12 -7.50 9.36
N LEU A 287 -21.02 -6.88 8.91
CA LEU A 287 -19.65 -7.18 9.33
C LEU A 287 -19.11 -6.19 10.37
N THR A 288 -19.84 -5.11 10.64
CA THR A 288 -19.44 -3.97 11.46
C THR A 288 -20.57 -3.56 12.41
N ASP A 289 -20.22 -2.89 13.51
CA ASP A 289 -21.15 -2.17 14.36
C ASP A 289 -21.39 -0.77 13.77
N ASP A 290 -22.46 -0.63 12.98
CA ASP A 290 -22.77 0.58 12.22
C ASP A 290 -23.64 1.56 13.01
N ARG A 291 -23.16 2.79 13.19
CA ARG A 291 -23.89 3.86 13.91
C ARG A 291 -24.79 4.70 13.00
N LEU A 292 -24.71 4.50 11.69
CA LEU A 292 -25.61 5.11 10.70
C LEU A 292 -26.30 4.03 9.87
N PRO A 293 -27.60 4.20 9.55
CA PRO A 293 -28.32 3.27 8.70
C PRO A 293 -28.01 3.50 7.22
N ILE A 294 -28.02 2.43 6.43
CA ILE A 294 -27.96 2.50 4.97
C ILE A 294 -28.92 1.48 4.34
N PRO A 295 -30.22 1.81 4.23
CA PRO A 295 -31.26 0.86 3.79
C PRO A 295 -31.03 0.22 2.42
N ARG A 296 -30.22 0.85 1.56
CA ARG A 296 -29.89 0.31 0.24
C ARG A 296 -29.05 -0.97 0.32
N ARG A 297 -28.19 -1.13 1.33
CA ARG A 297 -27.28 -2.30 1.48
C ARG A 297 -27.99 -3.43 2.22
N GLN A 298 -28.53 -4.39 1.47
CA GLN A 298 -29.43 -5.43 2.02
C GLN A 298 -28.77 -6.80 2.10
N ALA A 299 -27.78 -7.09 1.24
CA ALA A 299 -27.03 -8.33 1.31
C ALA A 299 -26.21 -8.46 2.61
N ARG A 300 -25.76 -9.68 2.91
CA ARG A 300 -24.92 -10.01 4.08
C ARG A 300 -23.71 -10.85 3.63
N PRO A 301 -22.76 -10.26 2.89
CA PRO A 301 -21.55 -10.96 2.47
C PRO A 301 -20.70 -11.40 3.67
N THR A 302 -20.01 -12.53 3.54
CA THR A 302 -18.91 -12.89 4.45
C THR A 302 -17.70 -11.96 4.24
N LEU A 303 -16.73 -11.99 5.16
CA LEU A 303 -15.49 -11.24 5.00
C LEU A 303 -14.74 -11.62 3.72
N GLU A 304 -14.69 -12.92 3.37
CA GLU A 304 -14.08 -13.41 2.13
C GLU A 304 -14.79 -12.85 0.90
N GLN A 305 -16.13 -12.77 0.93
CA GLN A 305 -16.92 -12.18 -0.15
C GLN A 305 -16.67 -10.67 -0.28
N LEU A 306 -16.59 -9.95 0.84
CA LEU A 306 -16.23 -8.54 0.87
C LEU A 306 -14.83 -8.30 0.28
N VAL A 307 -13.84 -9.11 0.69
CA VAL A 307 -12.47 -9.02 0.18
C VAL A 307 -12.41 -9.39 -1.30
N ALA A 308 -13.12 -10.43 -1.75
CA ALA A 308 -13.19 -10.80 -3.16
C ALA A 308 -13.79 -9.67 -4.01
N ALA A 309 -14.89 -9.07 -3.57
CA ALA A 309 -15.50 -7.94 -4.27
C ALA A 309 -14.55 -6.73 -4.35
N ALA A 310 -13.96 -6.33 -3.22
CA ALA A 310 -13.14 -5.12 -3.11
C ALA A 310 -11.75 -5.26 -3.75
N TYR A 311 -11.05 -6.36 -3.49
CA TYR A 311 -9.66 -6.55 -3.91
C TYR A 311 -9.50 -7.39 -5.18
N ILE A 312 -10.50 -8.14 -5.63
CA ILE A 312 -10.35 -8.99 -6.84
C ILE A 312 -11.16 -8.41 -8.01
N ARG A 313 -12.44 -8.10 -7.81
CA ARG A 313 -13.30 -7.59 -8.89
C ARG A 313 -13.21 -6.09 -9.12
N TYR A 314 -13.11 -5.32 -8.05
CA TYR A 314 -13.22 -3.86 -8.13
C TYR A 314 -11.89 -3.16 -8.42
N CYS A 315 -10.78 -3.70 -7.90
CA CYS A 315 -9.44 -3.17 -8.14
C CYS A 315 -8.78 -3.87 -9.34
N ARG A 316 -8.01 -3.11 -10.12
CA ARG A 316 -7.15 -3.61 -11.20
C ARG A 316 -5.69 -3.46 -10.79
N TYR A 317 -4.86 -4.44 -11.12
CA TYR A 317 -3.47 -4.53 -10.65
C TYR A 317 -2.49 -4.56 -11.81
N VAL A 318 -1.32 -3.97 -11.58
CA VAL A 318 -0.18 -4.02 -12.49
C VAL A 318 1.04 -4.49 -11.73
N ASP A 319 1.77 -5.42 -12.33
CA ASP A 319 3.01 -5.93 -11.78
C ASP A 319 4.15 -4.95 -12.12
N PRO A 320 4.80 -4.32 -11.12
CA PRO A 320 5.87 -3.36 -11.35
C PRO A 320 7.14 -4.00 -11.95
N LEU A 321 7.27 -5.34 -11.92
CA LEU A 321 8.38 -6.07 -12.54
C LEU A 321 8.21 -6.20 -14.05
N THR A 322 6.97 -6.36 -14.52
CA THR A 322 6.65 -6.65 -15.93
C THR A 322 5.94 -5.51 -16.65
N ASP A 323 5.48 -4.48 -15.93
CA ASP A 323 4.65 -3.38 -16.43
C ASP A 323 3.31 -3.84 -17.06
N ARG A 324 2.85 -5.05 -16.71
CA ARG A 324 1.64 -5.67 -17.27
C ARG A 324 0.57 -5.88 -16.21
N ARG A 325 -0.68 -5.98 -16.65
CA ARG A 325 -1.78 -6.47 -15.81
C ARG A 325 -1.44 -7.77 -15.10
N CYS A 326 -1.79 -7.83 -13.82
CA CYS A 326 -1.62 -9.02 -12.99
C CYS A 326 -2.81 -9.18 -12.03
N ASP A 327 -2.76 -10.23 -11.20
CA ASP A 327 -3.72 -10.43 -10.13
C ASP A 327 -3.27 -9.79 -8.80
N VAL A 328 -4.20 -9.72 -7.85
CA VAL A 328 -3.94 -9.14 -6.52
C VAL A 328 -2.86 -9.90 -5.74
N LEU A 329 -2.76 -11.22 -5.90
CA LEU A 329 -1.79 -12.03 -5.15
C LEU A 329 -0.37 -11.77 -5.63
N THR A 330 -0.16 -11.48 -6.92
CA THR A 330 1.15 -11.04 -7.44
C THR A 330 1.61 -9.77 -6.72
N VAL A 331 0.77 -8.73 -6.65
CA VAL A 331 1.10 -7.48 -5.96
C VAL A 331 1.26 -7.71 -4.46
N ALA A 332 0.36 -8.45 -3.82
CA ALA A 332 0.41 -8.72 -2.39
C ALA A 332 1.69 -9.48 -2.00
N ARG A 333 2.11 -10.50 -2.76
CA ARG A 333 3.37 -11.22 -2.52
C ARG A 333 4.59 -10.33 -2.70
N GLN A 334 4.56 -9.42 -3.67
CA GLN A 334 5.64 -8.47 -3.90
C GLN A 334 5.78 -7.49 -2.72
N LEU A 335 4.66 -6.95 -2.23
CA LEU A 335 4.62 -6.07 -1.06
C LEU A 335 5.07 -6.80 0.22
N ALA A 336 4.58 -8.03 0.44
CA ALA A 336 4.98 -8.87 1.56
C ALA A 336 6.49 -9.14 1.55
N ARG A 337 7.06 -9.49 0.39
CA ARG A 337 8.50 -9.73 0.25
C ARG A 337 9.33 -8.48 0.51
N GLN A 338 8.88 -7.33 0.00
CA GLN A 338 9.56 -6.06 0.26
C GLN A 338 9.57 -5.76 1.76
N LYS A 339 8.41 -5.87 2.42
CA LYS A 339 8.28 -5.66 3.86
C LYS A 339 9.12 -6.65 4.69
N GLU A 340 9.15 -7.92 4.30
CA GLU A 340 9.99 -8.94 4.93
C GLU A 340 11.48 -8.59 4.80
N GLN A 341 11.92 -8.18 3.61
CA GLN A 341 13.28 -7.73 3.37
C GLN A 341 13.63 -6.50 4.23
N ASP A 342 12.75 -5.51 4.29
CA ASP A 342 12.96 -4.31 5.10
C ASP A 342 13.09 -4.67 6.58
N SER A 343 12.22 -5.55 7.08
CA SER A 343 12.23 -6.05 8.46
C SER A 343 13.53 -6.77 8.77
N ARG A 344 13.97 -7.66 7.88
CA ARG A 344 15.20 -8.46 8.06
C ARG A 344 16.43 -7.57 8.15
N PHE A 345 16.53 -6.60 7.24
CA PHE A 345 17.66 -5.68 7.15
C PHE A 345 17.48 -4.40 7.96
N ALA A 346 16.47 -4.34 8.83
CA ALA A 346 16.30 -3.23 9.76
C ALA A 346 17.48 -3.08 10.72
N GLY A 347 17.75 -1.84 11.13
CA GLY A 347 18.88 -1.47 11.98
C GLY A 347 20.20 -1.34 11.21
N VAL A 348 21.32 -1.31 11.93
CA VAL A 348 22.63 -1.12 11.31
C VAL A 348 23.23 -2.44 10.88
N LEU A 349 23.54 -2.57 9.58
CA LEU A 349 24.25 -3.71 9.02
C LEU A 349 25.71 -3.33 8.74
N THR A 350 26.64 -3.94 9.47
CA THR A 350 28.08 -3.72 9.29
C THR A 350 28.67 -4.85 8.48
N VAL A 351 28.98 -4.57 7.21
CA VAL A 351 29.55 -5.51 6.25
C VAL A 351 31.08 -5.49 6.32
N LEU A 352 31.66 -6.64 6.68
CA LEU A 352 33.08 -6.87 6.86
C LEU A 352 33.70 -7.56 5.63
N GLY A 353 34.82 -7.05 5.13
CA GLY A 353 35.67 -7.76 4.16
C GLY A 353 35.13 -7.82 2.73
N ALA A 354 34.04 -7.11 2.40
CA ALA A 354 33.48 -7.09 1.05
C ALA A 354 34.37 -6.30 0.05
N PRO A 355 34.71 -6.87 -1.12
CA PRO A 355 35.49 -6.18 -2.15
C PRO A 355 34.85 -4.86 -2.58
N ARG A 356 35.62 -3.76 -2.67
CA ARG A 356 35.11 -2.41 -3.03
C ARG A 356 34.22 -2.41 -4.27
N ARG A 357 34.61 -3.14 -5.32
CA ARG A 357 33.85 -3.30 -6.57
C ARG A 357 32.46 -3.94 -6.41
N ARG A 358 32.24 -4.73 -5.35
CA ARG A 358 30.96 -5.40 -5.06
C ARG A 358 30.09 -4.64 -4.05
N GLN A 359 30.64 -3.68 -3.33
CA GLN A 359 29.88 -2.92 -2.31
C GLN A 359 28.62 -2.24 -2.87
N PRO A 360 28.59 -1.65 -4.08
CA PRO A 360 27.35 -1.11 -4.63
C PRO A 360 26.26 -2.15 -4.83
N ALA A 361 26.60 -3.36 -5.31
CA ALA A 361 25.64 -4.44 -5.50
C ALA A 361 25.15 -5.01 -4.16
N ILE A 362 26.06 -5.22 -3.21
CA ILE A 362 25.71 -5.66 -1.85
C ILE A 362 24.81 -4.64 -1.17
N ARG A 363 25.13 -3.34 -1.27
CA ARG A 363 24.32 -2.28 -0.69
C ARG A 363 22.90 -2.30 -1.23
N ARG A 364 22.70 -2.48 -2.55
CA ARG A 364 21.36 -2.59 -3.15
C ARG A 364 20.60 -3.80 -2.63
N LEU A 365 21.24 -4.97 -2.57
CA LEU A 365 20.59 -6.22 -2.14
C LEU A 365 20.24 -6.24 -0.65
N LEU A 366 21.01 -5.54 0.17
CA LEU A 366 20.79 -5.40 1.61
C LEU A 366 20.04 -4.10 1.97
N ASP A 367 19.62 -3.32 0.98
CA ASP A 367 18.94 -2.06 1.21
C ASP A 367 17.60 -2.31 1.91
N SER A 368 17.28 -1.45 2.87
CA SER A 368 16.05 -1.48 3.65
C SER A 368 15.64 -0.06 4.06
N ARG A 369 14.34 0.19 4.05
CA ARG A 369 13.76 1.46 4.52
C ARG A 369 13.99 1.75 5.99
N TRP A 370 14.27 0.71 6.79
CA TRP A 370 14.48 0.83 8.24
C TRP A 370 15.90 0.45 8.63
N GLY A 371 16.80 0.33 7.65
CA GLY A 371 18.16 -0.13 7.84
C GLY A 371 19.19 0.82 7.28
N ARG A 372 20.46 0.59 7.63
CA ARG A 372 21.60 1.25 6.99
C ARG A 372 22.76 0.28 6.83
N VAL A 373 23.36 0.27 5.64
CA VAL A 373 24.51 -0.60 5.33
C VAL A 373 25.82 0.17 5.43
N LYS A 374 26.68 -0.24 6.36
CA LYS A 374 28.05 0.25 6.53
C LYS A 374 29.04 -0.80 6.04
N PHE A 375 30.16 -0.37 5.45
CA PHE A 375 31.23 -1.27 5.05
C PHE A 375 32.48 -0.94 5.86
N THR A 376 33.12 -1.96 6.41
CA THR A 376 34.33 -1.80 7.23
C THR A 376 35.34 -2.93 7.01
N ARG A 377 36.55 -2.72 7.51
CA ARG A 377 37.60 -3.74 7.66
C ARG A 377 37.61 -4.24 9.10
N ASN A 378 38.28 -5.37 9.35
CA ASN A 378 38.38 -5.90 10.70
C ASN A 378 39.25 -4.96 11.53
N ASN A 379 38.77 -4.55 12.69
CA ASN A 379 39.50 -3.74 13.65
C ASN A 379 39.12 -4.18 15.07
N ALA A 380 39.87 -3.70 16.07
CA ALA A 380 39.66 -4.05 17.47
C ALA A 380 38.25 -3.62 17.95
N ASP A 381 37.84 -2.41 17.58
CA ASP A 381 36.61 -1.76 18.07
C ASP A 381 35.32 -2.23 17.36
N LEU A 382 35.42 -3.18 16.43
CA LEU A 382 34.32 -3.59 15.56
C LEU A 382 33.10 -4.04 16.36
N MET A 383 33.31 -4.92 17.35
CA MET A 383 32.21 -5.48 18.14
C MET A 383 31.59 -4.40 19.03
N THR A 384 32.42 -3.61 19.70
CA THR A 384 31.97 -2.48 20.56
C THR A 384 31.13 -1.48 19.78
N THR A 385 31.55 -1.15 18.55
CA THR A 385 30.83 -0.23 17.67
C THR A 385 29.49 -0.83 17.21
N VAL A 386 29.45 -2.13 16.92
CA VAL A 386 28.22 -2.78 16.48
C VAL A 386 27.24 -2.94 17.65
N ALA A 387 27.73 -3.29 18.84
CA ALA A 387 26.93 -3.39 20.05
C ALA A 387 26.30 -2.04 20.44
N SER A 388 27.06 -0.94 20.39
CA SER A 388 26.55 0.39 20.72
C SER A 388 25.46 0.88 19.76
N GLU A 389 25.44 0.37 18.54
CA GLU A 389 24.43 0.68 17.52
C GLU A 389 23.29 -0.35 17.46
N ASN A 390 23.29 -1.35 18.37
CA ASN A 390 22.39 -2.50 18.35
C ASN A 390 22.31 -3.15 16.95
N GLY A 391 23.47 -3.23 16.29
CA GLY A 391 23.60 -3.63 14.89
C GLY A 391 23.87 -5.11 14.68
N LYS A 392 24.03 -5.49 13.41
CA LYS A 392 24.34 -6.85 12.97
C LYS A 392 25.65 -6.84 12.17
N VAL A 393 26.43 -7.91 12.28
CA VAL A 393 27.66 -8.10 11.47
C VAL A 393 27.37 -9.03 10.32
N LEU A 394 27.70 -8.60 9.12
CA LEU A 394 27.69 -9.43 7.92
C LEU A 394 29.14 -9.59 7.44
N VAL A 395 29.64 -10.80 7.28
CA VAL A 395 31.01 -11.04 6.83
C VAL A 395 31.04 -11.63 5.44
N TRP A 396 31.89 -11.10 4.57
CA TRP A 396 32.20 -11.73 3.29
C TRP A 396 32.91 -13.06 3.57
N SER A 397 32.26 -14.17 3.23
CA SER A 397 32.67 -15.52 3.65
C SER A 397 34.14 -15.85 3.35
N ALA A 398 34.65 -15.40 2.19
CA ALA A 398 36.05 -15.61 1.80
C ALA A 398 37.08 -14.79 2.63
N HIS A 399 36.63 -13.87 3.48
CA HIS A 399 37.46 -13.00 4.32
C HIS A 399 37.02 -13.04 5.80
N GLU A 400 36.39 -14.13 6.25
CA GLU A 400 35.99 -14.27 7.64
C GLU A 400 37.20 -14.48 8.57
N PRO A 401 37.44 -13.60 9.56
CA PRO A 401 38.45 -13.82 10.59
C PRO A 401 38.09 -15.02 11.46
N HIS A 402 39.09 -15.84 11.83
CA HIS A 402 38.88 -17.05 12.63
C HIS A 402 38.22 -16.81 13.99
N ASP A 403 38.45 -15.64 14.59
CA ASP A 403 37.95 -15.25 15.92
C ASP A 403 36.60 -14.52 15.87
N LEU A 404 36.07 -14.20 14.68
CA LEU A 404 34.88 -13.34 14.53
C LEU A 404 33.64 -13.96 15.18
N SER A 405 33.44 -15.27 15.00
CA SER A 405 32.29 -15.97 15.56
C SER A 405 32.29 -15.93 17.09
N SER A 406 33.43 -16.19 17.72
CA SER A 406 33.59 -16.13 19.18
C SER A 406 33.39 -14.70 19.71
N ARG A 407 33.96 -13.70 19.02
CA ARG A 407 33.81 -12.28 19.36
C ARG A 407 32.36 -11.80 19.30
N ALA A 408 31.63 -12.20 18.26
CA ALA A 408 30.22 -11.86 18.11
C ALA A 408 29.35 -12.54 19.18
N ALA A 409 29.60 -13.82 19.46
CA ALA A 409 28.89 -14.58 20.49
C ALA A 409 29.08 -13.97 21.89
N ALA A 410 30.31 -13.54 22.22
CA ALA A 410 30.62 -12.93 23.52
C ALA A 410 29.84 -11.64 23.81
N GLN A 411 29.39 -10.92 22.78
CA GLN A 411 28.58 -9.70 22.91
C GLN A 411 27.13 -9.88 22.45
N ASN A 412 26.69 -11.12 22.20
CA ASN A 412 25.37 -11.45 21.69
C ASN A 412 25.01 -10.71 20.38
N ILE A 413 25.99 -10.49 19.50
CA ILE A 413 25.82 -9.78 18.23
C ILE A 413 25.44 -10.79 17.14
N PRO A 414 24.36 -10.56 16.37
CA PRO A 414 24.04 -11.39 15.22
C PRO A 414 25.14 -11.34 14.15
N LEU A 415 25.68 -12.52 13.79
CA LEU A 415 26.67 -12.69 12.72
C LEU A 415 26.05 -13.46 11.55
N TRP A 416 26.12 -12.89 10.35
CA TRP A 416 25.71 -13.54 9.11
C TRP A 416 26.86 -13.58 8.10
N ARG A 417 26.85 -14.57 7.20
CA ARG A 417 27.86 -14.75 6.16
C ARG A 417 27.25 -14.42 4.80
N ILE A 418 27.99 -13.68 3.98
CA ILE A 418 27.57 -13.35 2.61
C ILE A 418 28.59 -13.84 1.58
N SER A 419 28.07 -14.42 0.50
CA SER A 419 28.85 -14.99 -0.61
C SER A 419 28.31 -14.52 -1.96
N PRO A 420 29.12 -14.51 -3.04
CA PRO A 420 28.61 -14.34 -4.39
C PRO A 420 27.49 -15.33 -4.69
N GLY A 421 26.39 -14.87 -5.29
CA GLY A 421 25.48 -15.78 -5.98
C GLY A 421 25.99 -16.13 -7.39
N SER A 422 25.26 -17.02 -8.07
CA SER A 422 25.56 -17.48 -9.44
C SER A 422 25.42 -16.39 -10.52
N ALA A 423 24.82 -15.23 -10.21
CA ALA A 423 24.62 -14.13 -11.13
C ALA A 423 25.30 -12.85 -10.61
N THR A 424 25.65 -11.93 -11.53
CA THR A 424 26.39 -10.68 -11.24
C THR A 424 25.67 -9.75 -10.23
N ALA A 425 24.37 -9.95 -10.02
CA ALA A 425 23.52 -9.20 -9.09
C ALA A 425 22.75 -10.11 -8.12
N SER A 426 23.36 -11.20 -7.67
CA SER A 426 22.82 -12.04 -6.58
C SER A 426 23.82 -12.25 -5.45
N LEU A 427 23.29 -12.45 -4.25
CA LEU A 427 24.05 -12.71 -3.02
C LEU A 427 23.44 -13.92 -2.31
N ILE A 428 24.29 -14.79 -1.77
CA ILE A 428 23.86 -15.85 -0.85
C ILE A 428 24.11 -15.33 0.56
N LEU A 429 23.07 -15.29 1.39
CA LEU A 429 23.11 -14.92 2.80
C LEU A 429 22.93 -16.19 3.62
N LYS A 430 23.87 -16.49 4.51
CA LYS A 430 23.82 -17.63 5.42
C LYS A 430 23.84 -17.14 6.87
N ARG A 431 22.85 -17.56 7.65
CA ARG A 431 22.72 -17.24 9.07
C ARG A 431 23.36 -18.31 9.94
N ASN A 432 23.56 -18.01 11.22
CA ASN A 432 24.18 -18.94 12.18
C ASN A 432 23.28 -20.15 12.52
N ASP A 433 21.97 -20.02 12.35
CA ASP A 433 20.98 -21.10 12.49
C ASP A 433 20.97 -22.07 11.28
N GLY A 434 21.82 -21.83 10.28
CA GLY A 434 21.92 -22.65 9.07
C GLY A 434 20.98 -22.22 7.94
N ASP A 435 20.11 -21.24 8.18
CA ASP A 435 19.21 -20.69 7.16
C ASP A 435 20.03 -20.02 6.04
N GLU A 436 19.84 -20.51 4.81
CA GLU A 436 20.53 -20.03 3.62
C GLU A 436 19.52 -19.45 2.63
N GLN A 437 19.81 -18.24 2.14
CA GLN A 437 18.91 -17.52 1.27
C GLN A 437 19.62 -16.87 0.08
N HIS A 438 18.94 -16.95 -1.07
CA HIS A 438 19.34 -16.27 -2.29
C HIS A 438 18.65 -14.90 -2.39
N LEU A 439 19.44 -13.83 -2.26
CA LEU A 439 18.99 -12.46 -2.47
C LEU A 439 19.14 -12.10 -3.94
N VAL A 440 18.04 -11.71 -4.57
CA VAL A 440 17.99 -11.26 -5.95
C VAL A 440 17.03 -10.06 -6.05
N GLN A 441 17.38 -9.10 -6.91
CA GLN A 441 16.52 -7.97 -7.22
C GLN A 441 16.37 -7.79 -8.73
N VAL A 442 15.19 -7.30 -9.12
CA VAL A 442 14.87 -6.85 -10.48
C VAL A 442 14.31 -5.44 -10.37
N ARG A 443 14.87 -4.50 -11.15
CA ARG A 443 14.49 -3.06 -11.11
C ARG A 443 14.52 -2.44 -9.70
N GLY A 444 15.42 -2.91 -8.84
CA GLY A 444 15.55 -2.46 -7.45
C GLY A 444 14.53 -3.06 -6.48
N MET A 445 13.64 -3.94 -6.93
CA MET A 445 12.68 -4.64 -6.08
C MET A 445 13.14 -6.08 -5.81
N PRO A 446 12.94 -6.60 -4.59
CA PRO A 446 13.28 -7.97 -4.26
C PRO A 446 12.33 -8.95 -4.95
N CYS A 447 12.88 -10.02 -5.51
CA CYS A 447 12.11 -11.00 -6.26
C CYS A 447 12.63 -12.41 -5.98
N SER A 448 11.82 -13.43 -6.28
CA SER A 448 12.31 -14.81 -6.23
C SER A 448 13.35 -15.08 -7.35
N PRO A 449 14.22 -16.09 -7.20
CA PRO A 449 15.10 -16.53 -8.28
C PRO A 449 14.34 -16.86 -9.57
N GLN A 450 13.17 -17.50 -9.45
CA GLN A 450 12.30 -17.81 -10.58
C GLN A 450 11.81 -16.54 -11.29
N GLN A 451 11.31 -15.54 -10.55
CA GLN A 451 10.87 -14.26 -11.15
C GLN A 451 12.02 -13.54 -11.85
N ALA A 452 13.24 -13.60 -11.28
CA ALA A 452 14.41 -13.03 -11.92
C ALA A 452 14.79 -13.76 -13.21
N MET A 453 14.66 -15.08 -13.26
CA MET A 453 14.88 -15.87 -14.47
C MET A 453 13.83 -15.56 -15.54
N GLU A 454 12.56 -15.55 -15.17
CA GLU A 454 11.44 -15.19 -16.06
C GLU A 454 11.61 -13.79 -16.64
N HIS A 455 12.00 -12.80 -15.81
CA HIS A 455 12.25 -11.44 -16.27
C HIS A 455 13.40 -11.35 -17.28
N ARG A 456 14.46 -12.13 -17.11
CA ARG A 456 15.60 -12.18 -18.04
C ARG A 456 15.28 -12.92 -19.34
N ALA A 457 14.36 -13.89 -19.28
CA ALA A 457 13.94 -14.68 -20.43
C ALA A 457 12.95 -13.93 -21.34
N GLN A 458 12.26 -12.91 -20.83
CA GLN A 458 11.35 -12.10 -21.64
C GLN A 458 12.16 -11.18 -22.57
N PRO A 459 11.91 -11.17 -23.89
CA PRO A 459 12.44 -10.12 -24.75
C PRO A 459 11.90 -8.79 -24.22
N HIS A 460 12.77 -7.81 -24.03
CA HIS A 460 12.37 -6.51 -23.49
C HIS A 460 11.79 -5.62 -24.61
N PRO A 461 10.47 -5.45 -24.78
CA PRO A 461 9.94 -4.15 -25.17
C PRO A 461 9.78 -3.40 -23.85
N GLY A 462 10.90 -3.00 -23.24
CA GLY A 462 10.85 -2.22 -22.00
C GLY A 462 10.08 -0.94 -22.29
N LEU A 463 8.81 -0.87 -21.87
CA LEU A 463 8.01 0.34 -22.00
C LEU A 463 8.74 1.48 -21.30
N LEU A 464 9.43 1.27 -20.18
CA LEU A 464 10.22 2.32 -19.54
C LEU A 464 11.42 2.83 -20.39
N ASP A 465 12.08 1.97 -21.18
CA ASP A 465 13.21 2.38 -22.04
C ASP A 465 12.75 2.92 -23.42
N SER A 466 11.59 2.46 -23.90
CA SER A 466 10.99 2.84 -25.19
C SER A 466 9.95 3.96 -25.09
N ASN A 467 9.41 4.27 -23.90
CA ASN A 467 8.37 5.27 -23.73
C ASN A 467 8.96 6.69 -23.77
N PRO A 468 8.58 7.52 -24.76
CA PRO A 468 9.00 8.92 -24.83
C PRO A 468 8.71 9.70 -23.54
N ARG A 469 7.67 9.30 -22.79
CA ARG A 469 7.27 9.90 -21.51
C ARG A 469 8.32 9.72 -20.41
N TYR A 470 8.99 8.57 -20.33
CA TYR A 470 10.08 8.34 -19.35
C TYR A 470 11.31 9.19 -19.69
N ARG A 471 11.69 9.25 -20.98
CA ARG A 471 12.81 10.11 -21.44
C ARG A 471 12.54 11.60 -21.24
N GLN A 472 11.29 12.04 -21.31
CA GLN A 472 10.91 13.43 -21.10
C GLN A 472 10.92 13.79 -19.60
N LEU A 473 10.48 12.86 -18.74
CA LEU A 473 10.55 13.02 -17.28
C LEU A 473 12.01 13.02 -16.78
N CYS A 474 12.86 12.12 -17.28
CA CYS A 474 14.29 12.11 -16.96
C CYS A 474 14.99 13.40 -17.42
N ARG A 475 14.60 13.98 -18.56
CA ARG A 475 15.11 15.29 -19.02
C ARG A 475 14.64 16.43 -18.13
N TYR A 476 13.38 16.42 -17.69
CA TYR A 476 12.82 17.42 -16.79
C TYR A 476 13.47 17.37 -15.39
N LEU A 477 13.64 16.17 -14.82
CA LEU A 477 14.31 15.97 -13.52
C LEU A 477 15.80 16.32 -13.57
N LYS A 478 16.51 16.00 -14.66
CA LYS A 478 17.89 16.46 -14.89
C LYS A 478 17.97 17.98 -15.00
N GLY A 479 16.99 18.62 -15.65
CA GLY A 479 16.90 20.07 -15.80
C GLY A 479 16.62 20.84 -14.50
N MET A 480 15.91 20.22 -13.55
CA MET A 480 15.74 20.78 -12.20
C MET A 480 17.01 20.65 -11.35
N LEU A 481 17.68 19.49 -11.40
CA LEU A 481 18.92 19.27 -10.64
C LEU A 481 20.10 20.11 -11.13
N SER A 482 20.11 20.51 -12.41
CA SER A 482 21.08 21.47 -12.94
C SER A 482 20.79 22.93 -12.56
N ARG A 483 19.55 23.27 -12.20
CA ARG A 483 19.16 24.63 -11.77
C ARG A 483 19.32 24.87 -10.27
N CYS A 484 19.44 23.81 -9.47
CA CYS A 484 19.81 23.92 -8.04
C CYS A 484 21.34 23.95 -7.81
N LYS A 485 22.15 23.97 -8.87
CA LYS A 485 23.62 24.10 -8.82
C LYS A 485 24.13 25.34 -9.56
N ALA A 486 23.26 26.29 -9.86
CA ALA A 486 23.61 27.58 -10.44
C ALA A 486 23.28 28.70 -9.45
#